data_AF-A0A0A9AWV2-F1
#
_entry.id   AF-A0A0A9AWV2-F1
#
_cell.length_a   1.000
_cell.length_b   1.000
_cell.length_c   1.000
_cell.angle_alpha   90.00
_cell.angle_beta   90.00
_cell.angle_gamma   90.00
#
_symmetry.space_group_name_H-M   'P 1'
#
loop_
_entity.id
_entity.type
_entity.pdbx_description
1 polymer ?
#
loop_
_entity_poly.entity_id
_entity_poly.type
_entity_poly.pdbx_seq_one_letter_code
_entity_poly.pdbx_strand_id
1 'polypeptide(L)'
;MESKGRTKVIFFTWTAMHHRILTADNLEKRGWDNNHVCPLCQSENETSWHLLIDCTFTQQVVGYICNWSQIPSPHMTATEVKEVAIWL
;
A
#
# COMPACT_ATOMS: atom_id res chain seq x y z
N MET A 1 27.19 2.06 11.59
CA MET A 1 26.65 2.91 10.52
C MET A 1 25.14 2.86 10.62
N GLU A 2 24.54 3.87 11.25
CA GLU A 2 23.09 3.95 11.41
C GLU A 2 22.45 4.24 10.04
N SER A 3 21.70 3.29 9.49
CA SER A 3 21.05 3.44 8.18
C SER A 3 19.80 4.31 8.31
N LYS A 4 19.94 5.64 8.13
CA LYS A 4 18.84 6.63 8.09
C LYS A 4 17.62 6.20 7.26
N GLY A 5 17.78 5.32 6.27
CA GLY A 5 16.70 4.79 5.45
C GLY A 5 15.78 3.79 6.17
N ARG A 6 16.28 3.03 7.15
CA ARG A 6 15.51 1.96 7.80
C ARG A 6 14.32 2.52 8.59
N THR A 7 14.51 3.63 9.31
CA THR A 7 13.45 4.24 10.13
C THR A 7 12.29 4.77 9.28
N LYS A 8 12.58 5.33 8.10
CA LYS A 8 11.53 5.85 7.21
C LYS A 8 10.65 4.74 6.64
N VAL A 9 11.26 3.62 6.25
CA VAL A 9 10.53 2.45 5.75
C VAL A 9 9.65 1.88 6.85
N ILE A 10 10.18 1.70 8.06
CA ILE A 10 9.40 1.18 9.20
C ILE A 10 8.21 2.08 9.52
N PHE A 11 8.43 3.39 9.61
CA PHE A 11 7.34 4.34 9.89
C PHE A 11 6.27 4.35 8.79
N PHE A 12 6.68 4.30 7.53
CA PHE A 12 5.75 4.21 6.40
C PHE A 12 4.93 2.91 6.47
N THR A 13 5.59 1.76 6.64
CA THR A 13 4.92 0.45 6.74
C THR A 13 3.91 0.44 7.88
N TRP A 14 4.29 0.91 9.06
CA TRP A 14 3.37 1.02 10.20
C TRP A 14 2.16 1.91 9.89
N THR A 15 2.39 3.09 9.31
CA THR A 15 1.32 4.03 8.94
C THR A 15 0.38 3.42 7.89
N ALA A 16 0.94 2.67 6.92
CA ALA A 16 0.19 1.99 5.88
C ALA A 16 -0.69 0.87 6.44
N MET A 17 -0.16 0.06 7.35
CA MET A 17 -0.91 -1.02 8.01
C MET A 17 -2.10 -0.50 8.82
N HIS A 18 -1.98 0.69 9.43
CA HIS A 18 -3.09 1.33 10.12
C HIS A 18 -4.02 2.14 9.20
N HIS A 19 -3.87 2.06 7.88
CA HIS A 19 -4.66 2.84 6.91
C HIS A 19 -4.57 4.35 7.11
N ARG A 20 -3.40 4.87 7.48
CA ARG A 20 -3.19 6.29 7.78
C ARG A 20 -2.34 7.02 6.75
N ILE A 21 -2.01 6.38 5.63
CA ILE A 21 -1.29 7.02 4.52
C ILE A 21 -2.20 7.97 3.73
N LEU A 22 -1.59 8.88 2.97
CA LEU A 22 -2.30 9.87 2.16
C LEU A 22 -2.88 9.22 0.90
N THR A 23 -4.04 8.58 1.05
CA THR A 23 -4.88 8.06 -0.04
C THR A 23 -6.12 8.95 -0.21
N ALA A 24 -6.76 8.92 -1.37
CA ALA A 24 -7.93 9.74 -1.69
C ALA A 24 -9.04 9.61 -0.62
N ASP A 25 -9.33 8.39 -0.16
CA ASP A 25 -10.31 8.14 0.91
C ASP A 25 -9.95 8.81 2.25
N ASN A 26 -8.66 8.90 2.57
CA ASN A 26 -8.17 9.54 3.79
C ASN A 26 -8.10 11.07 3.68
N LEU A 27 -7.89 11.60 2.47
CA LEU A 27 -7.97 13.03 2.18
C LEU A 27 -9.44 13.50 2.26
N GLU A 28 -10.36 12.72 1.73
CA GLU A 28 -11.79 13.00 1.78
C GLU A 28 -12.30 13.07 3.24
N LYS A 29 -11.89 12.14 4.11
CA LYS A 29 -12.19 12.18 5.56
C LYS A 29 -11.71 13.45 6.26
N ARG A 30 -10.74 14.16 5.68
CA ARG A 30 -10.21 15.44 6.19
C ARG A 30 -10.88 16.66 5.56
N GLY A 31 -11.87 16.46 4.68
CA GLY A 31 -12.57 17.52 3.97
C GLY A 31 -11.79 18.10 2.79
N TRP A 32 -10.81 17.37 2.25
CA TRP A 32 -10.04 17.81 1.08
C TRP A 32 -10.70 17.32 -0.20
N ASP A 33 -10.98 18.24 -1.11
CA ASP A 33 -11.45 17.92 -2.45
C ASP A 33 -10.35 17.19 -3.23
N ASN A 34 -10.69 16.03 -3.79
CA ASN A 34 -9.75 15.16 -4.50
C ASN A 34 -10.48 14.19 -5.46
N ASN A 35 -9.72 13.57 -6.37
CA ASN A 35 -10.24 12.50 -7.20
C ASN A 35 -10.19 11.17 -6.42
N HIS A 36 -11.35 10.57 -6.18
CA HIS A 36 -11.46 9.30 -5.46
C HIS A 36 -10.89 8.10 -6.25
N VAL A 37 -10.72 8.22 -7.57
CA VAL A 37 -10.21 7.14 -8.42
C VAL A 37 -8.69 7.02 -8.31
N CYS A 38 -8.21 5.80 -8.10
CA CYS A 38 -6.80 5.46 -8.02
C CYS A 38 -6.05 5.92 -9.28
N PRO A 39 -4.99 6.75 -9.15
CA PRO A 39 -4.28 7.29 -10.31
C PRO A 39 -3.45 6.23 -11.05
N LEU A 40 -3.18 5.08 -10.42
CA LEU A 40 -2.36 4.02 -11.00
C LEU A 40 -3.16 3.11 -11.94
N CYS A 41 -4.31 2.59 -11.50
CA CYS A 41 -5.15 1.72 -12.32
C CYS A 41 -6.26 2.47 -13.06
N GLN A 42 -6.64 3.67 -12.58
CA GLN A 42 -7.71 4.50 -13.14
C GLN A 42 -9.09 3.81 -13.20
N SER A 43 -9.30 2.75 -12.43
CA SER A 43 -10.50 1.90 -12.51
C SER A 43 -11.27 1.75 -11.20
N GLU A 44 -10.61 1.87 -10.06
CA GLU A 44 -11.19 1.66 -8.73
C GLU A 44 -10.85 2.81 -7.78
N ASN A 45 -11.57 2.90 -6.66
CA ASN A 45 -11.33 3.94 -5.66
C ASN A 45 -9.97 3.75 -4.96
N GLU A 46 -9.25 4.84 -4.74
CA GLU A 46 -7.97 4.83 -4.04
C GLU A 46 -8.18 4.67 -2.53
N THR A 47 -7.76 3.51 -2.02
CA THR A 47 -7.64 3.23 -0.60
C THR A 47 -6.22 2.74 -0.29
N SER A 48 -5.83 2.72 0.99
CA SER A 48 -4.50 2.22 1.36
C SER A 48 -4.25 0.78 0.90
N TRP A 49 -5.25 -0.11 1.00
CA TRP A 49 -5.10 -1.49 0.53
C TRP A 49 -5.13 -1.59 -0.99
N HIS A 50 -6.02 -0.85 -1.65
CA HIS A 50 -6.04 -0.84 -3.10
C HIS A 50 -4.68 -0.39 -3.64
N LEU A 51 -4.18 0.76 -3.19
CA LEU A 51 -2.92 1.33 -3.65
C LEU A 51 -1.72 0.37 -3.46
N LEU A 52 -1.65 -0.31 -2.31
CA LEU A 52 -0.48 -1.12 -1.94
C LEU A 52 -0.57 -2.60 -2.32
N ILE A 53 -1.78 -3.13 -2.55
CA ILE A 53 -2.01 -4.57 -2.70
C ILE A 53 -2.93 -4.89 -3.88
N ASP A 54 -4.15 -4.37 -3.86
CA ASP A 54 -5.20 -4.85 -4.78
C ASP A 54 -5.09 -4.22 -6.18
N CYS A 55 -4.40 -3.08 -6.30
CA CYS A 55 -4.23 -2.37 -7.56
C CYS A 55 -3.50 -3.24 -8.58
N THR A 56 -4.09 -3.38 -9.76
CA THR A 56 -3.53 -4.15 -10.88
C THR A 56 -2.14 -3.66 -11.29
N PHE A 57 -1.92 -2.34 -11.30
CA PHE A 57 -0.60 -1.77 -11.54
C PHE A 57 0.41 -2.19 -10.47
N THR A 58 0.02 -2.10 -9.19
CA THR A 58 0.88 -2.51 -8.07
C THR A 58 1.23 -3.99 -8.12
N GLN A 59 0.27 -4.86 -8.45
CA GLN A 59 0.52 -6.30 -8.61
C GLN A 59 1.54 -6.58 -9.73
N GLN A 60 1.48 -5.86 -10.85
CA GLN A 60 2.48 -5.97 -11.92
C GLN A 60 3.86 -5.57 -11.42
N VAL A 61 3.97 -4.43 -10.73
CA VAL A 61 5.23 -3.96 -10.15
C VAL A 61 5.82 -4.96 -9.17
N VAL A 62 5.00 -5.52 -8.27
CA VAL A 62 5.44 -6.56 -7.33
C VAL A 62 5.90 -7.81 -8.08
N GLY A 63 5.18 -8.24 -9.13
CA GLY A 63 5.60 -9.34 -9.99
C GLY A 63 6.99 -9.11 -10.60
N TYR A 64 7.25 -7.90 -11.12
CA TYR A 64 8.57 -7.54 -11.65
C TYR A 64 9.67 -7.56 -10.58
N ILE A 65 9.40 -7.02 -9.40
CA ILE A 65 10.34 -7.03 -8.27
C ILE A 65 10.63 -8.47 -7.83
N CYS A 66 9.61 -9.31 -7.76
CA CYS A 66 9.75 -10.71 -7.35
C CYS A 66 10.62 -11.49 -8.34
N ASN A 67 10.37 -11.31 -9.64
CA ASN A 67 11.18 -11.90 -10.70
C ASN A 67 12.65 -11.41 -10.63
N TRP A 68 12.87 -10.09 -10.47
CA TRP A 68 14.21 -9.52 -10.35
C TRP A 68 14.97 -10.03 -9.12
N SER A 69 14.25 -10.23 -8.02
CA SER A 69 14.82 -10.63 -6.73
C SER A 69 14.87 -12.15 -6.54
N GLN A 70 14.39 -12.93 -7.52
CA GLN A 70 14.20 -14.39 -7.43
C GLN A 70 13.43 -14.83 -6.16
N ILE A 71 12.42 -14.06 -5.76
CA ILE A 71 11.51 -14.43 -4.67
C ILE A 71 10.19 -14.94 -5.25
N PRO A 72 9.51 -15.90 -4.59
CA PRO A 72 8.19 -16.32 -4.98
C PRO A 72 7.23 -15.14 -4.98
N SER A 73 6.38 -15.04 -6.00
CA SER A 73 5.33 -14.01 -6.01
C SER A 73 4.45 -14.21 -4.77
N PRO A 74 4.32 -13.20 -3.90
CA PRO A 74 3.43 -13.32 -2.78
C PRO A 74 1.99 -13.39 -3.30
N HIS A 75 1.23 -14.35 -2.78
CA HIS A 75 -0.22 -14.32 -2.93
C HIS A 75 -0.74 -13.24 -1.97
N MET A 76 -0.77 -12.00 -2.42
CA MET A 76 -1.21 -10.88 -1.57
C MET A 76 -2.72 -10.77 -1.67
N THR A 77 -3.44 -11.21 -0.65
CA THR A 77 -4.86 -10.86 -0.48
C THR A 77 -5.00 -9.86 0.66
N ALA A 78 -5.80 -8.80 0.46
CA ALA A 78 -6.05 -7.78 1.49
C ALA A 78 -6.58 -8.38 2.82
N THR A 79 -7.13 -9.59 2.80
CA THR A 79 -7.61 -10.33 3.97
C THR A 79 -6.51 -10.78 4.93
N GLU A 80 -5.35 -11.24 4.43
CA GLU A 80 -4.28 -11.77 5.29
C GLU A 80 -3.52 -10.65 6.02
N VAL A 81 -3.43 -9.47 5.41
CA VAL A 81 -2.69 -8.33 5.94
C VAL A 81 -3.48 -7.58 7.03
N LYS A 82 -4.82 -7.69 6.99
CA LYS A 82 -5.70 -7.17 8.04
C LYS A 82 -5.45 -7.84 9.39
N GLU A 83 -5.11 -9.13 9.41
CA GLU A 83 -4.84 -9.85 10.67
C GLU A 83 -3.53 -9.39 11.32
N VAL A 84 -2.49 -9.10 10.53
CA VAL A 84 -1.21 -8.62 11.04
C VAL A 84 -1.33 -7.23 11.67
N ALA A 85 -2.20 -6.36 11.14
CA ALA A 85 -2.45 -5.03 11.68
C ALA A 85 -3.29 -5.02 12.98
N ILE A 86 -3.96 -6.13 13.33
CA ILE A 86 -4.76 -6.22 14.57
C ILE A 86 -3.87 -6.43 15.80
N TRP A 87 -2.68 -7.01 15.62
CA TRP A 87 -1.75 -7.36 16.70
C TRP A 87 -0.57 -6.38 16.87
N LEU A 88 -0.53 -5.30 16.09
CA LEU A 88 0.45 -4.20 16.15
C LEU A 88 -0.26 -2.87 16.45
#